data_AF-A0A0Q8HX55-F1
#
_entry.id   AF-A0A0Q8HX55-F1
#
_cell.length_a   1.000
_cell.length_b   1.000
_cell.length_c   1.000
_cell.angle_alpha   90.00
_cell.angle_beta   90.00
_cell.angle_gamma   90.00
#
_symmetry.space_group_name_H-M   'P 1'
#
loop_
_entity.id
_entity.type
_entity.pdbx_description
1 polymer ?
#
loop_
_entity_poly.entity_id
_entity_poly.type
_entity_poly.pdbx_seq_one_letter_code
_entity_poly.pdbx_strand_id
1 'polypeptide(L)'
;MPYSRRRRIRPVVIDPATGRQISSGPFIGLGLVVSAGFLYGVAFWLVPVWVAVVLLLTWLVMLLSCFAWWTPVPQRLVPLGVFAFVWWFVAVAAAGVFLDWKA
;
A
#
# COMPACT_ATOMS: atom_id res chain seq x y z
N MET A 1 13.50 -12.09 47.23
CA MET A 1 12.36 -12.10 46.27
C MET A 1 12.94 -12.17 44.86
N PRO A 2 12.77 -13.27 44.10
CA PRO A 2 13.25 -13.28 42.72
C PRO A 2 12.27 -12.50 41.84
N TYR A 3 12.76 -11.45 41.19
CA TYR A 3 12.04 -10.64 40.23
C TYR A 3 11.67 -11.52 39.01
N SER A 4 10.43 -12.01 38.96
CA SER A 4 9.90 -12.69 37.78
C SER A 4 9.70 -11.65 36.66
N ARG A 5 10.68 -11.52 35.76
CA ARG A 5 10.51 -10.78 34.50
C ARG A 5 9.44 -11.50 33.68
N ARG A 6 8.20 -11.01 33.71
CA ARG A 6 7.16 -11.41 32.74
C ARG A 6 7.69 -11.11 31.34
N ARG A 7 8.15 -12.15 30.62
CA ARG A 7 8.38 -12.06 29.18
C ARG A 7 7.05 -11.66 28.54
N ARG A 8 7.01 -10.51 27.85
CA ARG A 8 5.89 -10.20 26.95
C ARG A 8 5.93 -11.25 25.85
N ILE A 9 5.14 -12.30 26.01
CA ILE A 9 4.86 -13.24 24.94
C ILE A 9 4.01 -12.45 23.95
N ARG A 10 4.61 -12.01 22.84
CA ARG A 10 3.82 -11.44 21.74
C ARG A 10 2.94 -12.59 21.25
N PRO A 11 1.61 -12.39 21.13
CA PRO A 11 0.75 -13.39 20.52
C PRO A 11 1.18 -13.49 19.06
N VAL A 12 1.99 -14.51 18.76
CA VAL A 12 2.37 -14.87 17.41
C VAL A 12 1.38 -15.93 16.97
N VAL A 13 0.62 -15.65 15.91
CA VAL A 13 -0.18 -16.69 15.25
C VAL A 13 0.81 -17.59 14.52
N ILE A 14 1.01 -18.77 15.09
CA ILE A 14 1.88 -19.81 14.56
C ILE A 14 0.97 -20.80 13.84
N ASP A 15 1.29 -21.09 12.58
CA ASP A 15 0.60 -22.15 11.84
C ASP A 15 0.84 -23.50 12.53
N PRO A 16 -0.21 -24.22 12.98
CA PRO A 16 -0.07 -25.49 13.69
C PRO A 16 0.52 -26.60 12.81
N ALA A 17 0.46 -26.48 11.48
CA ALA A 17 1.00 -27.48 10.56
C ALA A 17 2.48 -27.26 10.21
N THR A 18 2.94 -26.00 10.17
CA THR A 18 4.29 -25.65 9.68
C THR A 18 5.18 -24.94 10.70
N GLY A 19 4.65 -24.52 11.85
CA GLY A 19 5.39 -23.79 12.87
C GLY A 19 5.84 -22.39 12.45
N ARG A 20 5.44 -21.91 11.27
CA ARG A 20 5.81 -20.59 10.75
C ARG A 20 4.94 -19.50 11.36
N GLN A 21 5.56 -18.34 11.59
CA GLN A 21 4.84 -17.13 11.97
C GLN A 21 4.08 -16.59 10.77
N ILE A 22 2.76 -16.42 10.92
CA ILE A 22 1.94 -15.78 9.89
C ILE A 22 2.11 -14.27 10.03
N SER A 23 2.70 -13.62 9.03
CA SER A 23 2.82 -12.17 8.99
C SER A 23 1.51 -11.56 8.49
N SER A 24 0.90 -10.67 9.28
CA SER A 24 -0.30 -9.91 8.87
C SER A 24 0.03 -8.72 7.95
N GLY A 25 1.31 -8.36 7.82
CA GLY A 25 1.78 -7.19 7.07
C GLY A 25 1.35 -7.15 5.58
N PRO A 26 1.43 -8.26 4.83
CA PRO A 26 0.97 -8.31 3.44
C PRO A 26 -0.49 -7.95 3.25
N PHE A 27 -1.36 -8.42 4.14
CA PHE A 27 -2.80 -8.13 4.09
C PHE A 27 -3.08 -6.65 4.34
N ILE A 28 -2.37 -6.05 5.30
CA ILE A 28 -2.48 -4.60 5.57
C ILE A 28 -2.01 -3.81 4.35
N GLY A 29 -0.85 -4.18 3.77
CA GLY A 29 -0.33 -3.51 2.58
C GLY A 29 -1.25 -3.61 1.38
N LEU A 30 -1.79 -4.80 1.10
CA LEU A 30 -2.76 -5.01 0.03
C LEU A 30 -4.05 -4.21 0.27
N GLY A 31 -4.59 -4.24 1.49
CA GLY A 31 -5.78 -3.46 1.84
C GLY A 31 -5.56 -1.96 1.67
N LEU A 32 -4.37 -1.45 2.00
CA LEU A 32 -4.01 -0.06 1.76
C LEU A 32 -3.94 0.27 0.25
N VAL A 33 -3.29 -0.57 -0.57
CA VAL A 33 -3.21 -0.33 -2.02
C VAL A 33 -4.59 -0.43 -2.68
N VAL A 34 -5.42 -1.41 -2.30
CA VAL A 34 -6.78 -1.55 -2.82
C VAL A 34 -7.65 -0.36 -2.43
N SER A 35 -7.59 0.08 -1.17
CA SER A 35 -8.35 1.25 -0.72
C SER A 35 -7.85 2.56 -1.35
N ALA A 36 -6.55 2.68 -1.64
CA ALA A 36 -6.03 3.80 -2.43
C ALA A 36 -6.65 3.84 -3.83
N GLY A 37 -7.08 2.71 -4.40
CA GLY A 37 -7.71 2.65 -5.72
C GLY A 37 -8.93 3.57 -5.88
N PHE A 38 -9.65 3.86 -4.80
CA PHE A 38 -10.73 4.86 -4.82
C PHE A 38 -10.23 6.25 -5.23
N LEU A 39 -9.07 6.69 -4.75
CA LEU A 39 -8.47 7.98 -5.13
C LEU A 39 -8.10 8.00 -6.61
N TYR A 40 -7.52 6.91 -7.11
CA TYR A 40 -7.15 6.80 -8.53
C TYR A 40 -8.38 6.76 -9.44
N GLY A 41 -9.48 6.14 -8.99
CA GLY A 41 -10.78 6.22 -9.67
C GLY A 41 -11.33 7.65 -9.69
N VAL A 42 -11.26 8.35 -8.56
CA VAL A 42 -11.71 9.75 -8.45
C VAL A 42 -10.94 10.69 -9.39
N ALA A 43 -9.69 10.36 -9.71
CA ALA A 43 -8.87 11.15 -10.64
C ALA A 43 -9.52 11.36 -12.01
N PHE A 44 -10.37 10.44 -12.50
CA PHE A 44 -11.06 10.60 -13.78
C PHE A 44 -12.02 11.80 -13.82
N TRP A 45 -12.52 12.25 -12.66
CA TRP A 45 -13.35 13.46 -12.55
C TRP A 45 -12.55 14.71 -12.19
N LEU A 46 -11.32 14.56 -11.69
CA LEU A 46 -10.52 15.66 -11.15
C LEU A 46 -9.47 16.19 -12.14
N VAL A 47 -8.93 15.33 -13.00
CA VAL A 47 -7.85 15.66 -13.94
C VAL A 47 -8.22 15.22 -15.36
N PRO A 48 -7.53 15.74 -16.40
CA PRO A 48 -7.74 15.27 -17.76
C PRO A 48 -7.59 13.76 -17.89
N VAL A 49 -8.42 13.14 -18.73
CA VAL A 49 -8.58 11.68 -18.82
C VAL A 49 -7.25 10.95 -19.02
N TRP A 50 -6.36 11.49 -19.86
CA TRP A 50 -5.06 10.86 -20.11
C TRP A 50 -4.17 10.79 -18.85
N VAL A 51 -4.29 11.77 -17.95
CA VAL A 51 -3.56 11.85 -16.67
C VAL A 51 -4.13 10.83 -15.70
N ALA A 52 -5.46 10.72 -15.66
CA ALA A 52 -6.15 9.72 -14.86
C ALA A 52 -5.77 8.30 -15.32
N VAL A 53 -5.65 8.07 -16.63
CA VAL A 53 -5.17 6.79 -17.18
C VAL A 53 -3.74 6.48 -16.74
N VAL A 54 -2.82 7.45 -16.82
CA VAL A 54 -1.43 7.26 -16.35
C VAL A 54 -1.40 6.97 -14.84
N LEU A 55 -2.13 7.73 -14.04
CA LEU A 55 -2.29 7.48 -12.61
C LEU A 55 -2.80 6.06 -12.35
N LEU A 56 -3.86 5.64 -13.04
CA LEU A 56 -4.44 4.30 -12.89
C LEU A 56 -3.43 3.20 -13.23
N LEU A 57 -2.63 3.38 -14.30
CA LEU A 57 -1.56 2.45 -14.64
C LEU A 57 -0.49 2.39 -13.55
N THR A 58 -0.10 3.53 -12.96
CA THR A 58 0.85 3.52 -11.83
C THR A 58 0.31 2.77 -10.62
N TRP A 59 -0.97 2.95 -10.30
CA TRP A 59 -1.64 2.17 -9.25
C TRP A 59 -1.68 0.67 -9.57
N LEU A 60 -1.98 0.31 -10.82
CA LEU A 60 -2.01 -1.08 -11.25
C LEU A 60 -0.63 -1.75 -11.07
N VAL A 61 0.45 -1.04 -11.40
CA VAL A 61 1.82 -1.53 -11.14
C VAL A 61 2.07 -1.75 -9.66
N MET A 62 1.61 -0.84 -8.79
CA MET A 62 1.73 -1.02 -7.32
C MET A 62 0.91 -2.22 -6.84
N LEU A 63 -0.29 -2.41 -7.36
CA LEU A 63 -1.14 -3.57 -7.03
C LEU A 63 -0.48 -4.89 -7.47
N LEU A 64 0.06 -4.95 -8.69
CA LEU A 64 0.79 -6.11 -9.17
C LEU A 64 2.07 -6.36 -8.36
N SER A 65 2.74 -5.29 -7.92
CA SER A 65 3.88 -5.37 -7.02
C SER A 65 3.50 -5.98 -5.67
N CYS A 66 2.28 -5.77 -5.18
CA CYS A 66 1.82 -6.45 -3.97
C CYS A 66 1.80 -7.97 -4.12
N PHE A 67 1.36 -8.48 -5.27
CA PHE A 67 1.35 -9.92 -5.56
C PHE A 67 2.76 -10.46 -5.79
N ALA A 68 3.60 -9.72 -6.51
CA ALA A 68 4.98 -10.11 -6.78
C ALA A 68 5.85 -10.13 -5.50
N TRP A 69 5.63 -9.19 -4.58
CA TRP A 69 6.40 -9.06 -3.34
C TRP A 69 5.81 -9.77 -2.14
N TRP A 70 4.68 -10.45 -2.33
CA TRP A 70 3.94 -11.15 -1.27
C TRP A 70 4.81 -12.09 -0.45
N THR A 71 5.63 -12.90 -1.12
CA THR A 71 6.53 -13.89 -0.50
C THR A 71 7.97 -13.42 -0.34
N PRO A 72 8.64 -12.75 -1.30
CA PRO A 72 10.06 -12.44 -1.16
C PRO A 72 10.34 -11.28 -0.18
N VAL A 73 9.46 -10.28 -0.09
CA VAL A 73 9.68 -9.07 0.72
C VAL A 73 8.37 -8.51 1.32
N PRO A 74 7.69 -9.28 2.19
CA PRO A 74 6.37 -8.90 2.74
C PRO A 74 6.39 -7.61 3.57
N GLN A 75 7.55 -7.23 4.12
CA GLN A 75 7.73 -6.02 4.93
C GLN A 75 7.58 -4.73 4.10
N ARG A 76 7.75 -4.80 2.78
CA ARG A 76 7.67 -3.63 1.89
C ARG A 76 6.23 -3.30 1.47
N LEU A 77 5.27 -4.17 1.75
CA LEU A 77 3.89 -4.02 1.29
C LEU A 77 3.14 -2.91 2.03
N VAL A 78 3.36 -2.78 3.34
CA VAL A 78 2.77 -1.68 4.14
C VAL A 78 3.28 -0.30 3.68
N PRO A 79 4.59 -0.05 3.56
CA PRO A 79 5.07 1.23 3.05
C PRO A 79 4.68 1.47 1.59
N LEU A 80 4.55 0.43 0.76
CA LEU A 80 4.00 0.56 -0.60
C LEU A 80 2.54 1.06 -0.58
N GLY A 81 1.72 0.54 0.34
CA GLY A 81 0.36 1.03 0.57
C GLY A 81 0.32 2.51 0.94
N VAL A 82 1.13 2.94 1.91
CA VAL A 82 1.25 4.36 2.29
C VAL A 82 1.75 5.21 1.12
N PHE A 83 2.74 4.71 0.38
CA PHE A 83 3.28 5.38 -0.80
C PHE A 83 2.20 5.59 -1.86
N ALA A 84 1.29 4.64 -2.08
CA ALA A 84 0.21 4.78 -3.07
C ALA A 84 -0.69 5.99 -2.78
N PHE A 85 -0.97 6.31 -1.52
CA PHE A 85 -1.70 7.52 -1.12
C PHE A 85 -0.89 8.78 -1.38
N VAL A 86 0.35 8.82 -0.89
CA VAL A 86 1.22 10.00 -1.01
C VAL A 86 1.52 10.31 -2.48
N TRP A 87 1.81 9.28 -3.28
CA TRP A 87 2.07 9.39 -4.71
C TRP A 87 0.90 10.02 -5.45
N TRP A 88 -0.33 9.66 -5.11
CA TRP A 88 -1.52 10.25 -5.73
C TRP A 88 -1.54 11.78 -5.55
N PHE A 89 -1.36 12.27 -4.33
CA PHE A 89 -1.34 13.72 -4.05
C PHE A 89 -0.21 14.42 -4.79
N VAL A 90 0.99 13.84 -4.76
CA VAL A 90 2.16 14.41 -5.43
C VAL A 90 1.95 14.45 -6.94
N ALA A 91 1.46 13.38 -7.54
CA ALA A 91 1.23 13.29 -8.98
C ALA A 91 0.15 14.27 -9.43
N VAL A 92 -0.98 14.36 -8.72
CA VAL A 92 -2.05 15.31 -9.05
C VAL A 92 -1.60 16.75 -8.90
N ALA A 93 -0.92 17.09 -7.79
CA ALA A 93 -0.40 18.44 -7.57
C ALA A 93 0.68 18.83 -8.57
N ALA A 94 1.65 17.95 -8.83
CA ALA A 94 2.70 18.19 -9.81
C ALA A 94 2.09 18.38 -11.20
N ALA A 95 1.16 17.52 -11.59
CA ALA A 95 0.53 17.62 -12.89
C ALA A 95 -0.31 18.92 -13.02
N GLY A 96 -0.98 19.35 -11.95
CA GLY A 96 -1.62 20.68 -11.88
C GLY A 96 -0.64 21.85 -12.09
N VAL A 97 0.53 21.81 -11.45
CA VAL A 97 1.54 22.88 -11.56
C VAL A 97 2.25 22.87 -12.92
N PHE A 98 2.59 21.70 -13.45
CA PHE A 98 3.39 21.58 -14.68
C PHE A 98 2.58 21.72 -15.97
N LEU A 99 1.31 21.30 -15.95
CA LEU A 99 0.50 21.21 -17.15
C LEU A 99 -0.56 22.34 -17.23
N ASP A 100 -0.57 23.22 -16.22
CA ASP A 100 -1.37 24.45 -16.12
C ASP A 100 -2.83 24.27 -16.53
N TRP A 101 -3.38 23.07 -16.31
CA TRP A 101 -4.78 22.82 -16.59
C TRP A 101 -5.60 23.45 -15.48
N LYS A 102 -6.43 24.42 -15.84
CA LYS A 102 -7.47 24.90 -14.94
C LYS A 102 -8.54 23.84 -14.85
N ALA A 103 -8.88 23.46 -13.61
CA ALA A 103 -10.11 22.73 -13.32
C ALA A 103 -11.34 23.50 -13.82
#